data_AF-O68714-F1
#
_entry.id   AF-O68714-F1
#
_cell.length_a   1.000
_cell.length_b   1.000
_cell.length_c   1.000
_cell.angle_alpha   90.00
_cell.angle_beta   90.00
_cell.angle_gamma   90.00
#
_symmetry.space_group_name_H-M   'P 1'
#
loop_
_entity.id
_entity.type
_entity.pdbx_description
1 polymer ?
#
loop_
_entity_poly.entity_id
_entity_poly.type
_entity_poly.pdbx_seq_one_letter_code
_entity_poly.pdbx_strand_id
1 'polypeptide(L)'
;MPFCGRAKTLVTLSNAEGESVLISPQQNTAQDISLFMPRELTVSQGDRVRFTRSDTDRGYVANSLWEVAGFTEDGAVRFRQGDQEKIVDPQKATEDRHIDLAYTLTAYGVQGASERFVIALFGAEGGRKRMATLHLFT
;
A
#
# COMPACT_ATOMS: atom_id res chain seq x y z
N MET A 1 20.26 32.38 31.47
CA MET A 1 20.51 31.22 30.59
C MET A 1 19.16 30.63 30.21
N PRO A 2 18.71 30.65 28.94
CA PRO A 2 17.43 30.06 28.59
C PRO A 2 17.61 28.56 28.31
N PHE A 3 16.98 27.71 29.13
CA PHE A 3 16.73 26.32 28.80
C PHE A 3 15.53 26.30 27.85
N CYS A 4 15.76 26.03 26.57
CA CYS A 4 14.68 25.70 25.63
C CYS A 4 14.29 24.24 25.87
N GLY A 5 13.27 24.01 26.69
CA GLY A 5 12.65 22.70 26.84
C GLY A 5 11.87 22.35 25.58
N ARG A 6 12.25 21.27 24.88
CA ARG A 6 11.48 20.75 23.73
C ARG A 6 10.05 20.46 24.17
N ALA A 7 9.07 21.04 23.46
CA ALA A 7 7.67 20.68 23.64
C ALA A 7 7.49 19.17 23.39
N LYS A 8 6.92 18.47 24.36
CA LYS A 8 6.66 17.03 24.29
C LYS A 8 5.42 16.84 23.40
N THR A 9 5.61 16.68 22.10
CA THR A 9 4.51 16.42 21.18
C THR A 9 4.02 14.99 21.41
N LEU A 10 2.85 14.86 22.03
CA LEU A 10 2.18 13.58 22.29
C LEU A 10 1.06 13.42 21.27
N VAL A 11 0.96 12.23 20.69
CA VAL A 11 -0.10 11.84 19.75
C VAL A 11 -0.93 10.77 20.43
N THR A 12 -2.25 10.93 20.42
CA THR A 12 -3.17 9.90 20.90
C THR A 12 -3.64 9.09 19.70
N LEU A 13 -3.39 7.78 19.71
CA LEU A 13 -3.94 6.85 18.74
C LEU A 13 -5.14 6.17 19.38
N SER A 14 -6.26 6.11 18.67
CA SER A 14 -7.44 5.37 19.10
C SER A 14 -7.70 4.22 18.13
N ASN A 15 -7.97 3.03 18.64
CA ASN A 15 -8.37 1.89 17.82
C ASN A 15 -9.89 1.93 17.52
N ALA A 16 -10.38 0.98 16.73
CA ALA A 16 -11.79 0.89 16.35
C ALA A 16 -12.73 0.61 17.55
N GLU A 17 -12.20 0.07 18.64
CA GLU A 17 -12.93 -0.28 19.87
C GLU A 17 -12.97 0.90 20.87
N GLY A 18 -12.31 2.03 20.54
CA GLY A 18 -12.24 3.23 21.37
C GLY A 18 -11.11 3.22 22.40
N GLU A 19 -10.30 2.17 22.46
CA GLU A 19 -9.08 2.15 23.28
C GLU A 19 -8.08 3.17 22.73
N SER A 20 -7.49 3.95 23.63
CA SER A 20 -6.57 5.01 23.26
C SER A 20 -5.19 4.81 23.88
N VAL A 21 -4.15 4.89 23.05
CA VAL A 21 -2.75 4.79 23.45
C VAL A 21 -2.07 6.12 23.15
N LEU A 22 -1.35 6.62 24.14
CA LEU A 22 -0.62 7.87 24.04
C LEU A 22 0.84 7.60 23.65
N ILE A 23 1.25 8.15 22.52
CA ILE A 23 2.56 7.89 21.91
C ILE A 23 3.34 9.19 21.79
N SER A 24 4.62 9.15 22.15
CA SER A 24 5.57 10.22 21.88
C SER A 24 6.41 9.82 20.67
N PRO A 25 6.19 10.41 19.48
CA PRO A 25 6.94 10.04 18.27
C PRO A 25 8.46 10.18 18.45
N GLN A 26 8.90 11.11 19.30
CA GLN A 26 10.32 11.33 19.60
C GLN A 26 10.95 10.26 20.49
N GLN A 27 10.14 9.51 21.24
CA GLN A 27 10.62 8.54 22.24
C GLN A 27 10.23 7.10 21.87
N ASN A 28 9.51 6.92 20.76
CA ASN A 28 9.02 5.63 20.34
C ASN A 28 10.02 4.91 19.42
N THR A 29 11.11 4.43 20.00
CA THR A 29 12.17 3.71 19.26
C THR A 29 11.89 2.20 19.14
N ALA A 30 10.91 1.67 19.89
CA ALA A 30 10.68 0.23 20.02
C ALA A 30 9.43 -0.29 19.31
N GLN A 31 8.47 0.57 18.97
CA GLN A 31 7.26 0.14 18.26
C GLN A 31 7.41 0.35 16.76
N ASP A 32 7.13 -0.69 15.98
CA ASP A 32 7.06 -0.62 14.52
C ASP A 32 5.71 0.01 14.11
N ILE A 33 5.67 1.35 14.06
CA ILE A 33 4.47 2.09 13.66
C ILE A 33 4.52 2.35 12.16
N SER A 34 3.49 1.87 11.45
CA SER A 34 3.24 2.20 10.06
C SER A 34 2.05 3.15 9.96
N LEU A 35 2.18 4.21 9.14
CA LEU A 35 1.11 5.14 8.85
C LEU A 35 0.55 4.86 7.46
N PHE A 36 -0.78 4.81 7.35
CA PHE A 36 -1.48 4.59 6.09
C PHE A 36 -2.42 5.76 5.80
N MET A 37 -2.59 6.07 4.52
CA MET A 37 -3.59 7.04 4.07
C MET A 37 -4.74 6.29 3.40
N PRO A 38 -5.99 6.44 3.89
CA PRO A 38 -7.13 5.87 3.20
C PRO A 38 -7.32 6.57 1.86
N ARG A 39 -7.81 5.82 0.88
CA ARG A 39 -8.18 6.32 -0.44
C ARG A 39 -9.38 5.57 -0.96
N GLU A 40 -10.10 6.19 -1.87
CA GLU A 40 -11.12 5.53 -2.66
C GLU A 40 -10.47 4.87 -3.87
N LEU A 41 -10.91 3.65 -4.17
CA LEU A 41 -10.45 2.89 -5.33
C LEU A 41 -11.66 2.25 -5.99
N THR A 42 -11.90 2.58 -7.26
CA THR A 42 -12.90 1.91 -8.09
C THR A 42 -12.26 0.75 -8.80
N VAL A 43 -12.89 -0.43 -8.73
CA VAL A 43 -12.46 -1.64 -9.44
C VAL A 43 -13.64 -2.23 -10.20
N SER A 44 -13.34 -2.84 -11.34
CA SER A 44 -14.28 -3.51 -12.24
C SER A 44 -13.82 -4.95 -12.51
N GLN A 45 -14.76 -5.80 -12.94
CA GLN A 45 -14.40 -7.14 -13.39
C GLN A 45 -13.40 -7.06 -14.56
N GLY A 46 -12.35 -7.88 -14.50
CA GLY A 46 -11.23 -7.87 -15.45
C GLY A 46 -10.10 -6.91 -15.08
N ASP A 47 -10.25 -6.09 -14.04
CA ASP A 47 -9.18 -5.20 -13.59
C ASP A 47 -7.99 -6.00 -13.06
N ARG A 48 -6.79 -5.48 -13.30
CA ARG A 48 -5.57 -6.00 -12.67
C ARG A 48 -5.29 -5.27 -11.37
N VAL A 49 -5.10 -6.03 -10.32
CA VAL A 49 -4.83 -5.52 -8.97
C VAL A 49 -3.59 -6.18 -8.38
N ARG A 50 -3.04 -5.56 -7.35
CA ARG A 50 -1.95 -6.09 -6.53
C ARG A 50 -2.20 -5.85 -5.06
N PHE A 51 -1.64 -6.70 -4.22
CA PHE A 51 -1.50 -6.40 -2.79
C PHE A 51 -0.34 -5.44 -2.56
N THR A 52 -0.53 -4.43 -1.71
CA THR A 52 0.53 -3.46 -1.35
C THR A 52 1.28 -3.85 -0.09
N ARG A 53 0.82 -4.88 0.63
CA ARG A 53 1.43 -5.43 1.83
C ARG A 53 1.30 -6.96 1.83
N SER A 54 2.32 -7.64 2.37
CA SER A 54 2.25 -9.08 2.60
C SER A 54 1.54 -9.36 3.92
N ASP A 55 0.78 -10.43 3.94
CA ASP A 55 0.11 -10.99 5.11
C ASP A 55 0.34 -12.51 5.06
N THR A 56 1.32 -12.98 5.81
CA THR A 56 1.74 -14.40 5.77
C THR A 56 0.64 -15.31 6.30
N ASP A 57 -0.11 -14.87 7.31
CA ASP A 57 -1.15 -15.66 7.97
C ASP A 57 -2.31 -15.95 7.01
N ARG A 58 -2.62 -15.00 6.11
CA ARG A 58 -3.65 -15.12 5.07
C ARG A 58 -3.09 -15.48 3.69
N GLY A 59 -1.78 -15.67 3.61
CA GLY A 59 -1.06 -15.97 2.37
C GLY A 59 -1.17 -14.86 1.31
N TYR A 60 -1.31 -13.59 1.71
CA TYR A 60 -1.22 -12.45 0.79
C TYR A 60 0.25 -12.09 0.58
N VAL A 61 0.65 -11.97 -0.68
CA VAL A 61 2.02 -11.63 -1.05
C VAL A 61 2.03 -10.24 -1.67
N ALA A 62 2.81 -9.31 -1.11
CA ALA A 62 2.96 -7.98 -1.67
C ALA A 62 3.44 -8.05 -3.13
N ASN A 63 2.95 -7.12 -3.95
CA ASN A 63 3.22 -7.01 -5.39
C ASN A 63 2.79 -8.22 -6.23
N SER A 64 2.13 -9.23 -5.65
CA SER A 64 1.52 -10.29 -6.45
C SER A 64 0.39 -9.73 -7.31
N LEU A 65 0.34 -10.15 -8.57
CA LEU A 65 -0.65 -9.70 -9.55
C LEU A 65 -1.87 -10.62 -9.57
N TRP A 66 -3.04 -10.01 -9.49
CA TRP A 66 -4.33 -10.69 -9.50
C TRP A 66 -5.29 -10.02 -10.49
N GLU A 67 -6.26 -10.78 -10.97
CA GLU A 67 -7.38 -10.29 -11.77
C GLU A 67 -8.65 -10.24 -10.91
N VAL A 68 -9.44 -9.19 -11.05
CA VAL A 68 -10.79 -9.13 -10.49
C VAL A 68 -11.71 -10.05 -11.28
N ALA A 69 -11.96 -11.24 -10.76
CA ALA A 69 -12.82 -12.24 -11.41
C ALA A 69 -14.31 -11.90 -11.27
N GLY A 70 -14.69 -11.12 -10.26
CA GLY A 70 -16.05 -10.67 -10.03
C GLY A 70 -16.28 -10.20 -8.60
N PHE A 71 -17.55 -10.08 -8.23
CA PHE A 71 -18.00 -9.62 -6.92
C PHE A 71 -18.97 -10.63 -6.31
N THR A 72 -18.95 -10.79 -5.00
CA THR A 72 -19.94 -11.57 -4.27
C THR A 72 -21.22 -10.75 -4.07
N GLU A 73 -22.34 -11.41 -3.74
CA GLU A 73 -23.60 -10.71 -3.42
C GLU A 73 -23.45 -9.77 -2.22
N ASP A 74 -22.54 -10.09 -1.30
CA ASP A 74 -22.27 -9.34 -0.07
C ASP A 74 -21.32 -8.14 -0.27
N GLY A 75 -20.92 -7.87 -1.51
CA GLY A 75 -20.04 -6.76 -1.88
C GLY A 75 -18.54 -7.02 -1.78
N ALA A 76 -18.12 -8.26 -1.49
CA ALA A 76 -16.70 -8.63 -1.49
C ALA A 76 -16.19 -8.84 -2.93
N VAL A 77 -14.88 -8.71 -3.11
CA VAL A 77 -14.23 -8.84 -4.41
C VAL A 77 -13.55 -10.19 -4.53
N ARG A 78 -13.75 -10.89 -5.65
CA ARG A 78 -13.11 -12.17 -5.97
C ARG A 78 -11.88 -11.90 -6.84
N PHE A 79 -10.70 -12.17 -6.30
CA PHE A 79 -9.44 -12.10 -7.01
C PHE A 79 -9.03 -13.49 -7.50
N ARG A 80 -8.51 -13.57 -8.74
CA ARG A 80 -8.03 -14.80 -9.35
C ARG A 80 -6.59 -14.66 -9.86
N GLN A 81 -5.80 -15.70 -9.66
CA GLN A 81 -4.45 -15.84 -10.20
C GLN A 81 -4.23 -17.30 -10.63
N GLY A 82 -4.37 -17.59 -11.92
CA GLY A 82 -4.38 -18.97 -12.41
C GLY A 82 -5.52 -19.76 -11.77
N ASP A 83 -5.19 -20.87 -11.12
CA ASP A 83 -6.15 -21.71 -10.38
C ASP A 83 -6.41 -21.23 -8.94
N GLN A 84 -5.69 -20.21 -8.48
CA GLN A 84 -5.86 -19.66 -7.14
C GLN A 84 -6.93 -18.57 -7.11
N GLU A 85 -7.62 -18.51 -5.99
CA GLU A 85 -8.65 -17.53 -5.73
C GLU A 85 -8.57 -16.99 -4.31
N LYS A 86 -8.85 -15.69 -4.16
CA LYS A 86 -8.96 -15.01 -2.88
C LYS A 86 -10.20 -14.13 -2.87
N ILE A 87 -10.93 -14.14 -1.76
CA ILE A 87 -12.04 -13.22 -1.51
C ILE A 87 -11.51 -12.14 -0.57
N VAL A 88 -11.75 -10.88 -0.92
CA VAL A 88 -11.26 -9.71 -0.21
C VAL A 88 -12.44 -8.76 0.00
N ASP A 89 -12.65 -8.30 1.24
CA ASP A 89 -13.73 -7.37 1.60
C ASP A 89 -13.15 -6.09 2.24
N PRO A 90 -12.72 -5.10 1.44
CA PRO A 90 -12.13 -3.86 1.94
C PRO A 90 -13.11 -2.99 2.75
N GLN A 91 -14.42 -3.24 2.63
CA GLN A 91 -15.45 -2.49 3.34
C GLN A 91 -15.57 -2.99 4.78
N LYS A 92 -15.51 -4.31 4.99
CA LYS A 92 -15.62 -4.93 6.32
C LYS A 92 -14.28 -5.08 7.03
N ALA A 93 -13.21 -5.41 6.31
CA ALA A 93 -11.90 -5.71 6.87
C ALA A 93 -10.87 -4.62 6.52
N THR A 94 -10.26 -4.01 7.54
CA THR A 94 -9.22 -3.00 7.33
C THR A 94 -7.96 -3.57 6.70
N GLU A 95 -7.64 -4.80 7.05
CA GLU A 95 -6.51 -5.59 6.57
C GLU A 95 -6.63 -5.98 5.08
N ASP A 96 -7.83 -5.85 4.52
CA ASP A 96 -8.14 -6.08 3.10
C ASP A 96 -7.99 -4.81 2.25
N ARG A 97 -7.73 -3.66 2.87
CA ARG A 97 -7.56 -2.38 2.18
C ARG A 97 -6.18 -2.20 1.56
N HIS A 98 -5.25 -3.14 1.76
CA HIS A 98 -3.90 -3.11 1.21
C HIS A 98 -3.87 -3.59 -0.25
N ILE A 99 -4.65 -2.93 -1.11
CA ILE A 99 -4.81 -3.25 -2.54
C ILE A 99 -4.58 -2.01 -3.41
N ASP A 100 -4.11 -2.25 -4.64
CA ASP A 100 -3.95 -1.22 -5.67
C ASP A 100 -4.16 -1.75 -7.08
N LEU A 101 -4.56 -0.86 -8.00
CA LEU A 101 -4.59 -1.19 -9.41
C LEU A 101 -3.16 -1.40 -9.91
N ALA A 102 -2.96 -2.48 -10.65
CA ALA A 102 -1.65 -2.91 -11.12
C ALA A 102 -1.29 -2.38 -12.51
N TYR A 103 -2.02 -1.39 -13.02
CA TYR A 103 -1.74 -0.78 -14.33
C TYR A 103 -0.50 0.12 -14.34
N THR A 104 -0.15 0.69 -13.19
CA THR A 104 0.99 1.61 -13.08
C THR A 104 1.99 1.11 -12.04
N LEU A 105 3.26 1.09 -12.43
CA LEU A 105 4.40 0.82 -11.57
C LEU A 105 5.27 2.08 -11.50
N THR A 106 5.74 2.45 -10.32
CA THR A 106 6.80 3.43 -10.19
C THR A 106 8.12 2.78 -10.61
N ALA A 107 8.99 3.50 -11.34
CA ALA A 107 10.22 2.94 -11.91
C ALA A 107 11.17 2.28 -10.87
N TYR A 108 11.08 2.67 -9.60
CA TYR A 108 11.85 2.08 -8.50
C TYR A 108 11.35 0.67 -8.10
N GLY A 109 10.09 0.34 -8.38
CA GLY A 109 9.48 -0.96 -8.04
C GLY A 109 9.63 -2.05 -9.09
N VAL A 110 10.35 -1.80 -10.19
CA VAL A 110 10.45 -2.72 -11.35
C VAL A 110 11.86 -3.32 -11.48
N GLN A 111 12.74 -3.16 -10.49
CA GLN A 111 14.07 -3.76 -10.54
C GLN A 111 13.95 -5.30 -10.45
N GLY A 112 13.96 -5.96 -11.61
CA GLY A 112 13.85 -7.41 -11.77
C GLY A 112 12.52 -7.94 -12.33
N ALA A 113 11.53 -7.09 -12.64
CA ALA A 113 10.29 -7.52 -13.26
C ALA A 113 10.40 -7.47 -14.80
N SER A 114 10.28 -8.62 -15.47
CA SER A 114 10.25 -8.72 -16.93
C SER A 114 8.80 -8.79 -17.41
N GLU A 115 8.32 -7.70 -18.00
CA GLU A 115 7.00 -7.64 -18.64
C GLU A 115 7.19 -7.48 -20.16
N ARG A 116 6.38 -8.19 -20.95
CA ARG A 116 6.56 -8.26 -22.42
C ARG A 116 6.38 -6.91 -23.13
N PHE A 117 5.57 -6.02 -22.56
CA PHE A 117 5.29 -4.70 -23.09
C PHE A 117 5.24 -3.68 -21.95
N VAL A 118 6.02 -2.60 -22.04
CA VAL A 118 6.11 -1.55 -21.01
C VAL A 118 5.90 -0.18 -21.67
N ILE A 119 5.03 0.65 -21.07
CA ILE A 119 4.93 2.07 -21.39
C ILE A 119 5.49 2.83 -20.18
N ALA A 120 6.61 3.53 -20.36
CA ALA A 120 7.27 4.30 -19.31
C ALA A 120 7.02 5.80 -19.51
N LEU A 121 6.55 6.48 -18.45
CA LEU A 121 6.46 7.94 -18.41
C LEU A 121 7.56 8.49 -17.48
N PHE A 122 8.52 9.20 -18.07
CA PHE A 122 9.55 9.92 -17.30
C PHE A 122 9.13 11.38 -17.13
N GLY A 123 8.69 11.75 -15.93
CA GLY A 123 8.42 13.13 -15.57
C GLY A 123 9.72 13.89 -15.32
N ALA A 124 10.19 14.67 -16.29
CA ALA A 124 11.42 15.46 -16.19
C ALA A 124 11.21 16.94 -15.80
N GLU A 125 10.01 17.33 -15.38
CA GLU A 125 9.71 18.73 -15.04
C GLU A 125 9.12 18.94 -13.62
N GLY A 126 9.43 20.09 -13.04
CA GLY A 126 9.01 20.50 -11.70
C GLY A 126 9.90 20.00 -10.55
N GLY A 127 9.36 20.01 -9.32
CA GLY A 127 10.09 19.76 -8.06
C GLY A 127 10.73 18.37 -7.90
N ARG A 128 10.60 17.47 -8.88
CA ARG A 128 11.15 16.11 -8.90
C ARG A 128 12.44 15.98 -9.71
N LYS A 129 12.97 17.09 -10.24
CA LYS A 129 14.21 17.15 -11.05
C LYS A 129 15.42 16.47 -10.42
N ARG A 130 15.46 16.35 -9.08
CA ARG A 130 16.56 15.71 -8.32
C ARG A 130 16.33 14.23 -7.97
N MET A 131 15.16 13.66 -8.28
CA MET A 131 14.85 12.24 -7.99
C MET A 131 14.94 11.34 -9.22
N ALA A 132 15.15 11.89 -10.42
CA ALA A 132 15.36 11.14 -11.64
C ALA A 132 16.86 10.80 -11.81
N THR A 133 17.46 10.13 -10.83
CA THR A 133 18.78 9.51 -11.07
C THR A 133 18.53 8.15 -11.70
N LEU A 134 18.72 8.09 -13.01
CA LEU A 134 18.56 6.91 -13.84
C LEU A 134 19.65 5.89 -13.52
N HIS A 135 19.29 4.79 -12.87
CA HIS A 135 20.05 3.53 -12.94
C HIS A 135 19.07 2.40 -13.23
N LEU A 136 18.82 2.17 -14.53
CA LEU A 136 18.10 1.03 -15.06
C LEU A 136 19.00 0.37 -16.11
N PHE A 137 19.21 -0.95 -15.95
CA PHE A 137 19.97 -1.89 -16.78
C PHE A 137 21.49 -2.00 -16.55
N THR A 138 21.88 -3.12 -15.91
CA THR A 138 23.03 -3.95 -16.32
C THR A 138 22.53 -5.34 -16.59
#